data_AF-A0A1V4SDM6-F1
#
_entry.id   AF-A0A1V4SDM6-F1
#
_cell.length_a   1.000
_cell.length_b   1.000
_cell.length_c   1.000
_cell.angle_alpha   90.00
_cell.angle_beta   90.00
_cell.angle_gamma   90.00
#
_symmetry.space_group_name_H-M   'P 1'
#
loop_
_entity.id
_entity.type
_entity.pdbx_description
1 polymer ?
#
loop_
_entity_poly.entity_id
_entity_poly.type
_entity_poly.pdbx_seq_one_letter_code
_entity_poly.pdbx_strand_id
1 'polypeptide(L)'
;MKKVLACSFVVLLVTFFLTTIASAHTPLCSCYDNGDGTITCEGGFSDGSSAAGVDMTVQDKSGKALTKGKMNEDSEFNFKKPDGPYKVIFDAGPGHVVEVNGEDITE
;
A
#
# COMPACT_ATOMS: atom_id res chain seq x y z
N MET A 1 -12.11 37.23 37.20
CA MET A 1 -12.91 36.72 36.06
C MET A 1 -12.31 37.10 34.69
N LYS A 2 -12.23 38.38 34.30
CA LYS A 2 -11.72 38.80 32.97
C LYS A 2 -10.30 38.32 32.63
N LYS A 3 -9.36 38.36 33.59
CA LYS A 3 -7.98 37.87 33.40
C LYS A 3 -7.88 36.35 33.24
N VAL A 4 -8.74 35.61 33.95
CA VAL A 4 -8.83 34.14 33.84
C VAL A 4 -9.40 33.77 32.47
N LEU A 5 -10.45 34.47 32.04
CA LEU A 5 -11.04 34.29 30.71
C LEU A 5 -10.04 34.62 29.58
N ALA A 6 -9.23 35.66 29.74
CA ALA A 6 -8.18 36.02 28.78
C ALA A 6 -7.07 34.97 28.72
N CYS A 7 -6.60 34.44 29.87
CA CYS A 7 -5.64 33.34 29.88
C CYS A 7 -6.21 32.07 29.24
N SER A 8 -7.46 31.70 29.53
CA SER A 8 -8.11 30.54 28.91
C SER A 8 -8.24 30.69 27.39
N PHE A 9 -8.53 31.89 26.90
CA PHE A 9 -8.61 32.16 25.45
C PHE A 9 -7.24 32.08 24.77
N VAL A 10 -6.19 32.57 25.43
CA VAL A 10 -4.81 32.45 24.93
C VAL A 10 -4.35 30.99 24.90
N VAL A 11 -4.64 30.21 25.95
CA VAL A 11 -4.30 28.78 25.97
C VAL A 11 -5.02 28.02 24.86
N LEU A 12 -6.31 28.29 24.64
CA LEU A 12 -7.08 27.67 23.56
C LEU A 12 -6.51 28.00 22.18
N LEU A 13 -6.18 29.27 21.94
CA LEU A 13 -5.54 29.71 20.70
C LEU A 13 -4.21 29.01 20.47
N VAL A 14 -3.34 28.94 21.47
CA VAL A 14 -2.05 28.24 21.36
C VAL A 14 -2.26 26.78 20.99
N THR A 15 -3.17 26.05 21.66
CA THR A 15 -3.41 24.64 21.35
C THR A 15 -3.96 24.37 19.94
N PHE A 16 -4.67 25.34 19.35
CA PHE A 16 -5.19 25.22 17.99
C PHE A 16 -4.07 25.25 16.93
N PHE A 17 -2.95 25.92 17.21
CA PHE A 17 -1.80 25.99 16.30
C PHE A 17 -0.80 24.84 16.47
N LEU A 18 -1.05 23.89 17.39
CA LEU A 18 -0.22 22.69 17.57
C LEU A 18 -0.64 21.49 16.69
N THR A 19 -1.51 21.68 15.70
CA THR A 19 -1.91 20.58 14.81
C THR A 19 -0.75 20.15 13.91
N THR A 20 -0.43 18.86 13.93
CA THR A 20 0.52 18.26 12.98
C THR A 20 -0.15 18.07 11.62
N ILE A 21 0.66 18.09 10.55
CA ILE A 21 0.21 17.69 9.22
C ILE A 21 0.12 16.16 9.21
N ALA A 22 -1.08 15.61 9.02
CA ALA A 22 -1.25 14.18 8.79
C ALA A 22 -0.83 13.87 7.34
N SER A 23 0.26 13.11 7.17
CA SER A 23 0.61 12.55 5.86
C SER A 23 -0.13 11.23 5.70
N ALA A 24 -1.10 11.18 4.78
CA ALA A 24 -1.77 9.94 4.41
C ALA A 24 -1.37 9.62 2.97
N HIS A 25 -0.39 8.73 2.80
CA HIS A 25 -0.11 8.17 1.49
C HIS A 25 -1.02 6.98 1.23
N THR A 26 -1.43 6.82 -0.03
CA THR A 26 -2.25 5.68 -0.45
C THR A 26 -1.32 4.64 -1.09
N PRO A 27 -1.42 3.36 -0.72
CA PRO A 27 -0.65 2.31 -1.38
C PRO A 27 -1.17 2.11 -2.80
N LEU A 28 -0.25 1.86 -3.72
CA LEU A 28 -0.51 1.61 -5.13
C LEU A 28 0.19 0.32 -5.51
N CYS A 29 -0.49 -0.54 -6.25
CA CYS A 29 0.10 -1.74 -6.83
C CYS A 29 -0.53 -1.95 -8.21
N SER A 30 0.30 -2.23 -9.20
CA SER A 30 -0.13 -2.58 -10.55
C SER A 30 0.68 -3.77 -11.01
N CYS A 31 0.06 -4.66 -11.78
CA CYS A 31 0.72 -5.85 -12.29
C CYS A 31 0.48 -5.97 -13.79
N TYR A 32 1.46 -6.51 -14.49
CA TYR A 32 1.42 -6.76 -15.93
C TYR A 32 1.97 -8.14 -16.25
N ASP A 33 1.45 -8.75 -17.30
CA ASP A 33 1.94 -10.01 -17.85
C ASP A 33 3.13 -9.73 -18.75
N ASN A 34 4.24 -10.43 -18.53
CA ASN A 34 5.45 -10.25 -19.33
C ASN A 34 5.37 -10.99 -20.68
N GLY A 35 4.32 -11.77 -20.93
CA GLY A 35 4.15 -12.59 -22.14
C GLY A 35 5.10 -13.80 -22.23
N ASP A 36 5.89 -14.04 -21.18
CA ASP A 36 6.87 -15.13 -21.09
C ASP A 36 6.52 -16.16 -20.00
N GLY A 37 5.29 -16.10 -19.48
CA GLY A 37 4.82 -16.93 -18.37
C GLY A 37 5.17 -16.39 -16.99
N THR A 38 5.68 -15.16 -16.90
CA THR A 38 5.89 -14.45 -15.64
C THR A 38 5.01 -13.20 -15.55
N ILE A 39 4.74 -12.78 -14.31
CA ILE A 39 4.04 -11.55 -13.98
C ILE A 39 5.02 -10.68 -13.18
N THR A 40 5.02 -9.39 -13.50
CA THR A 40 5.69 -8.37 -12.68
C THR A 40 4.63 -7.47 -12.05
N CYS A 41 4.77 -7.23 -10.76
CA CYS A 41 3.99 -6.22 -10.05
C CYS A 41 4.91 -5.10 -9.57
N GLU A 42 4.54 -3.87 -9.85
CA GLU A 42 5.17 -2.66 -9.33
C GLU A 42 4.29 -2.09 -8.22
N GLY A 43 4.91 -1.72 -7.11
CA GLY A 43 4.25 -1.08 -5.97
C GLY A 43 4.85 0.26 -5.62
N GLY A 44 4.06 1.07 -4.94
CA GLY A 44 4.48 2.38 -4.47
C GLY A 44 3.44 3.04 -3.59
N PHE A 45 3.68 4.30 -3.30
CA PHE A 45 2.77 5.12 -2.50
C PHE A 45 2.51 6.45 -3.20
N SER A 46 1.34 7.05 -2.98
CA SER A 46 0.93 8.29 -3.65
C SER A 46 1.81 9.51 -3.33
N ASP A 47 2.71 9.41 -2.34
CA ASP A 47 3.71 10.41 -2.00
C ASP A 47 5.08 10.19 -2.68
N GLY A 48 5.21 9.15 -3.51
CA GLY A 48 6.43 8.78 -4.22
C GLY A 48 7.44 7.99 -3.37
N SER A 49 7.08 7.56 -2.16
CA SER A 49 7.94 6.68 -1.37
C SER A 49 8.02 5.26 -1.97
N SER A 50 9.15 4.59 -1.72
CA SER A 50 9.42 3.24 -2.22
C SER A 50 8.59 2.18 -1.48
N ALA A 51 8.22 1.11 -2.19
CA ALA A 51 7.58 -0.06 -1.61
C ALA A 51 8.55 -1.24 -1.37
N ALA A 52 9.86 -1.02 -1.43
CA ALA A 52 10.84 -2.06 -1.14
C ALA A 52 10.58 -2.73 0.23
N GLY A 53 10.58 -4.06 0.25
CA GLY A 53 10.34 -4.85 1.46
C GLY A 53 8.87 -5.06 1.84
N VAL A 54 7.92 -4.42 1.16
CA VAL A 54 6.48 -4.67 1.34
C VAL A 54 6.16 -6.13 1.01
N ASP A 55 5.30 -6.74 1.83
CA ASP A 55 4.92 -8.15 1.69
C ASP A 55 4.00 -8.36 0.50
N MET A 56 4.34 -9.38 -0.30
CA MET A 56 3.60 -9.79 -1.48
C MET A 56 3.10 -11.22 -1.32
N THR A 57 1.83 -11.46 -1.62
CA THR A 57 1.24 -12.80 -1.62
C THR A 57 0.39 -13.02 -2.86
N VAL A 58 0.65 -14.11 -3.58
CA VAL A 58 -0.22 -14.61 -4.65
C VAL A 58 -1.09 -15.72 -4.07
N GLN A 59 -2.41 -15.61 -4.22
CA GLN A 59 -3.37 -16.59 -3.69
C GLN A 59 -4.23 -17.17 -4.81
N ASP A 60 -4.60 -18.45 -4.69
CA ASP A 60 -5.64 -19.04 -5.53
C ASP A 60 -7.05 -18.58 -5.10
N LYS A 61 -8.06 -18.98 -5.87
CA LYS A 61 -9.48 -18.70 -5.58
C LYS A 61 -9.98 -19.14 -4.19
N SER A 62 -9.29 -20.07 -3.53
CA SER A 62 -9.64 -20.56 -2.18
C SER A 62 -8.98 -19.73 -1.07
N GLY A 63 -8.16 -18.74 -1.43
CA GLY A 63 -7.36 -17.95 -0.50
C GLY A 63 -6.07 -18.65 -0.06
N LYS A 64 -5.73 -19.79 -0.65
CA LYS A 64 -4.47 -20.48 -0.36
C LYS A 64 -3.33 -19.75 -1.05
N ALA A 65 -2.30 -19.41 -0.29
CA ALA A 65 -1.08 -18.82 -0.84
C ALA A 65 -0.37 -19.80 -1.79
N LEU A 66 -0.16 -19.36 -3.03
CA LEU A 66 0.61 -20.03 -4.07
C LEU A 66 2.08 -19.59 -4.05
N THR A 67 2.32 -18.31 -3.79
CA THR A 67 3.67 -17.72 -3.70
C THR A 67 3.64 -16.57 -2.71
N LYS A 68 4.75 -16.36 -2.00
CA LYS A 68 4.96 -15.23 -1.10
C LYS A 68 6.36 -14.66 -1.32
N GLY A 69 6.50 -13.38 -1.08
CA GLY A 69 7.79 -12.71 -1.13
C GLY A 69 7.68 -11.28 -0.65
N LYS A 70 8.69 -10.48 -1.01
CA LYS A 70 8.75 -9.05 -0.75
C LYS A 70 9.11 -8.34 -2.03
N MET A 71 8.70 -7.08 -2.15
CA MET A 71 9.20 -6.22 -3.21
C MET A 71 10.71 -6.00 -3.09
N ASN A 72 11.39 -5.98 -4.24
CA ASN A 72 12.83 -5.73 -4.33
C ASN A 72 13.14 -4.23 -4.14
N GLU A 73 14.41 -3.84 -4.30
CA GLU A 73 14.87 -2.45 -4.15
C GLU A 73 14.24 -1.49 -5.16
N ASP A 74 13.81 -2.00 -6.32
CA ASP A 74 13.13 -1.26 -7.37
C ASP A 74 11.60 -1.20 -7.18
N SER A 75 11.10 -1.70 -6.05
CA SER A 75 9.66 -1.80 -5.72
C SER A 75 8.89 -2.75 -6.66
N GLU A 76 9.58 -3.77 -7.17
CA GLU A 76 9.02 -4.80 -8.04
C GLU A 76 8.90 -6.16 -7.34
N PHE A 77 7.92 -6.94 -7.75
CA PHE A 77 7.76 -8.34 -7.37
C PHE A 77 7.46 -9.20 -8.60
N ASN A 78 8.36 -10.15 -8.87
CA ASN A 78 8.31 -11.04 -10.03
C ASN A 78 7.94 -12.47 -9.61
N PHE A 79 6.99 -13.09 -10.31
CA PHE A 79 6.57 -14.47 -10.05
C PHE A 79 6.10 -15.18 -11.32
N LYS A 80 6.08 -16.52 -11.27
CA LYS A 80 5.51 -17.32 -12.37
C LYS A 80 4.00 -17.19 -12.39
N LYS A 81 3.42 -16.93 -13.55
CA LYS A 81 1.97 -16.85 -13.74
C LYS A 81 1.31 -18.17 -13.31
N PRO A 82 0.39 -18.17 -12.33
CA PRO A 82 -0.32 -19.37 -11.92
C PRO A 82 -1.25 -19.91 -13.01
N ASP A 83 -1.43 -21.23 -13.03
CA ASP A 83 -2.47 -21.88 -13.81
C ASP A 83 -3.84 -21.68 -13.13
N GLY A 84 -4.72 -20.89 -13.74
CA GLY A 84 -6.09 -20.65 -13.28
C GLY A 84 -6.25 -19.35 -12.46
N PRO A 85 -7.44 -19.11 -11.87
CA PRO A 85 -7.75 -17.85 -11.19
C PRO A 85 -6.90 -17.61 -9.94
N TYR A 86 -6.30 -16.43 -9.84
CA TYR A 86 -5.51 -15.99 -8.70
C TYR A 86 -5.74 -14.51 -8.39
N LYS A 87 -5.26 -14.09 -7.22
CA LYS A 87 -5.11 -12.68 -6.87
C LYS A 87 -3.72 -12.40 -6.34
N VAL A 88 -3.24 -11.18 -6.57
CA VAL A 88 -2.00 -10.65 -5.98
C VAL A 88 -2.38 -9.69 -4.87
N ILE A 89 -1.73 -9.84 -3.72
CA ILE A 89 -1.95 -9.01 -2.53
C ILE A 89 -0.64 -8.29 -2.22
N PHE A 90 -0.71 -6.98 -2.24
CA PHE A 90 0.30 -6.06 -1.72
C PHE A 90 -0.13 -5.64 -0.31
N ASP A 91 0.64 -6.01 0.70
CA ASP A 91 0.31 -5.77 2.12
C ASP A 91 1.31 -4.79 2.75
N ALA A 92 0.96 -3.50 2.72
CA ALA A 92 1.70 -2.44 3.41
C ALA A 92 1.18 -2.17 4.84
N GLY A 93 0.44 -3.13 5.41
CA GLY A 93 -0.05 -3.08 6.79
C GLY A 93 -1.55 -2.77 6.93
N PRO A 94 -2.05 -2.68 8.17
CA PRO A 94 -3.48 -2.51 8.44
C PRO A 94 -4.08 -1.29 7.73
N GLY A 95 -5.10 -1.53 6.90
CA GLY A 95 -5.75 -0.48 6.10
C GLY A 95 -4.98 -0.06 4.84
N HIS A 96 -3.83 -0.66 4.55
CA HIS A 96 -2.96 -0.35 3.41
C HIS A 96 -2.70 -1.62 2.57
N VAL A 97 -3.78 -2.31 2.19
CA VAL A 97 -3.73 -3.53 1.37
C VAL A 97 -4.32 -3.25 0.00
N VAL A 98 -3.61 -3.62 -1.06
CA VAL A 98 -4.09 -3.57 -2.44
C VAL A 98 -4.21 -4.99 -2.97
N GLU A 99 -5.38 -5.33 -3.52
CA GLU A 99 -5.61 -6.59 -4.21
C GLU A 99 -5.73 -6.34 -5.71
N VAL A 100 -4.99 -7.12 -6.51
CA VAL A 100 -5.06 -7.13 -7.98
C VAL A 100 -5.57 -8.49 -8.41
N ASN A 101 -6.71 -8.55 -9.11
CA ASN A 101 -7.23 -9.81 -9.64
C ASN A 101 -6.40 -10.23 -10.85
N GLY A 102 -6.04 -11.52 -10.93
CA GLY A 102 -5.30 -12.05 -12.07
C GLY A 102 -6.03 -11.93 -13.41
N GLU A 103 -7.36 -11.82 -13.40
CA GLU A 103 -8.18 -11.61 -14.60
C GLU A 103 -8.03 -10.20 -15.19
N ASP A 104 -7.63 -9.23 -14.36
CA ASP A 104 -7.43 -7.83 -14.76
C ASP A 104 -5.98 -7.55 -15.22
N ILE A 105 -5.07 -8.53 -15.10
CA ILE A 105 -3.66 -8.41 -15.47
C ILE A 105 -3.50 -8.75 -16.95
N THR A 106 -3.05 -7.77 -17.73
CA THR A 106 -2.78 -7.91 -19.17
C THR A 106 -1.30 -7.68 -19.49
N GLU A 107 -0.90 -8.07 -20.69
CA GLU A 107 0.35 -7.62 -21.32
C GLU A 107 0.35 -6.10 -21.57
#